data_AF-S4XST5-F1
#
_entry.id   AF-S4XST5-F1
#
_cell.length_a   1.000
_cell.length_b   1.000
_cell.length_c   1.000
_cell.angle_alpha   90.00
_cell.angle_beta   90.00
_cell.angle_gamma   90.00
#
_symmetry.space_group_name_H-M   'P 1'
#
loop_
_entity.id
_entity.type
_entity.pdbx_description
1 polymer ?
#
loop_
_entity_poly.entity_id
_entity_poly.type
_entity_poly.pdbx_seq_one_letter_code
_entity_poly.pdbx_strand_id
1 'polypeptide(L)' 'MESEPSRARLEECNHNDGFRTGLIGTPEQIARRIVAYQAAGVDLVLGGFLHYLEEVEQFGKKVLPIVRELEADEARKAA' A
#
# COMPACT_ATOMS: atom_id res chain seq x y z
N MET A 1 -17.86 -14.39 -28.08
CA MET A 1 -17.65 -14.87 -26.70
C MET A 1 -16.15 -14.75 -26.47
N GLU A 2 -15.71 -13.52 -26.17
CA GLU A 2 -14.29 -13.22 -25.98
C GLU A 2 -13.88 -13.80 -24.63
N SER A 3 -12.97 -14.76 -24.66
CA SER A 3 -12.38 -15.37 -23.49
C SER A 3 -11.61 -14.29 -22.73
N GLU A 4 -11.99 -14.04 -21.48
CA GLU A 4 -11.24 -13.16 -20.58
C GLU A 4 -9.75 -13.54 -20.62
N PRO A 5 -8.83 -12.57 -20.74
CA PRO A 5 -7.42 -12.87 -20.61
C PRO A 5 -7.21 -13.36 -19.18
N SER A 6 -6.79 -14.62 -19.06
CA SER A 6 -6.44 -15.26 -17.81
C SER A 6 -5.56 -14.29 -17.01
N ARG A 7 -5.99 -13.99 -15.79
CA ARG A 7 -5.21 -13.33 -14.73
C ARG A 7 -3.87 -14.06 -14.62
N ALA A 8 -2.91 -13.72 -15.48
CA ALA A 8 -1.52 -14.03 -15.27
C ALA A 8 -1.19 -13.34 -13.95
N ARG A 9 -1.16 -14.19 -12.95
CA ARG A 9 -1.17 -13.85 -11.56
C ARG A 9 0.12 -13.07 -11.31
N LEU A 10 -0.02 -11.85 -10.83
CA LEU A 10 1.10 -11.11 -10.22
C LEU A 10 1.79 -11.93 -9.10
N GLU A 11 1.24 -13.09 -8.71
CA GLU A 11 1.83 -14.06 -7.79
C GLU A 11 3.15 -14.70 -8.28
N GLU A 12 3.51 -14.65 -9.57
CA GLU A 12 4.74 -15.31 -10.05
C GLU A 12 6.02 -14.44 -9.98
N CYS A 13 5.92 -13.17 -9.55
CA CYS A 13 7.06 -12.25 -9.54
C CYS A 13 7.51 -11.83 -8.13
N ASN A 14 7.60 -12.75 -7.16
CA ASN A 14 8.53 -12.66 -6.02
C ASN A 14 8.39 -13.88 -5.09
N HIS A 15 9.51 -14.50 -4.73
CA HIS A 15 9.54 -15.60 -3.73
C HIS A 15 9.17 -15.13 -2.30
N ASN A 16 8.99 -13.83 -2.07
CA ASN A 16 8.77 -13.23 -0.75
C ASN A 16 7.28 -13.01 -0.39
N ASP A 17 6.32 -13.50 -1.16
CA ASP A 17 4.88 -13.27 -0.91
C ASP A 17 4.48 -11.78 -0.77
N GLY A 18 5.33 -10.85 -1.23
CA GLY A 18 5.26 -9.41 -0.91
C GLY A 18 3.99 -8.70 -1.36
N PHE A 19 3.18 -9.37 -2.19
CA PHE A 19 1.91 -8.87 -2.70
C PHE A 19 0.69 -9.22 -1.82
N ARG A 20 0.83 -10.10 -0.82
CA ARG A 20 -0.29 -10.51 0.05
C ARG A 20 -0.86 -9.36 0.88
N THR A 21 -0.04 -8.35 1.18
CA THR A 21 -0.48 -7.14 1.88
C THR A 21 -1.39 -6.25 1.02
N GLY A 22 -1.41 -6.46 -0.31
CA GLY A 22 -2.20 -5.65 -1.24
C GLY A 22 -1.79 -4.17 -1.24
N LEU A 23 -0.55 -3.84 -0.89
CA LEU A 23 0.01 -2.48 -1.01
C LEU A 23 0.41 -2.19 -2.47
N ILE A 24 -0.54 -2.38 -3.39
CA ILE A 24 -0.37 -2.21 -4.84
C ILE A 24 -1.53 -1.33 -5.32
N GLY A 25 -1.21 -0.24 -6.01
CA GLY A 25 -2.22 0.66 -6.54
C GLY A 25 -1.78 2.12 -6.56
N THR A 26 -2.75 3.02 -6.60
CA THR A 26 -2.50 4.47 -6.52
C THR A 26 -2.03 4.88 -5.11
N PRO A 27 -1.39 6.04 -4.94
CA PRO A 27 -0.97 6.52 -3.63
C PRO A 27 -2.08 6.55 -2.59
N GLU A 28 -3.30 6.92 -3.00
CA GLU A 28 -4.48 6.98 -2.13
C GLU A 28 -4.97 5.58 -1.73
N GLN A 29 -4.91 4.61 -2.66
CA GLN A 29 -5.28 3.22 -2.36
C GLN A 29 -4.30 2.62 -1.35
N ILE A 30 -3.00 2.84 -1.54
CA ILE A 30 -1.96 2.37 -0.63
C ILE A 30 -2.11 3.06 0.74
N ALA A 31 -2.30 4.37 0.79
CA ALA A 31 -2.46 5.11 2.03
C ALA A 31 -3.65 4.63 2.86
N ARG A 32 -4.83 4.45 2.24
CA ARG A 32 -6.01 3.89 2.91
C ARG A 32 -5.76 2.48 3.46
N ARG A 33 -5.00 1.66 2.72
CA ARG A 33 -4.66 0.30 3.13
C ARG A 33 -3.73 0.30 4.35
N ILE A 34 -2.74 1.21 4.39
CA ILE A 34 -1.85 1.39 5.54
C ILE A 34 -2.66 1.75 6.79
N VAL A 35 -3.55 2.74 6.70
CA VAL A 35 -4.39 3.16 7.84
C VAL A 35 -5.33 2.02 8.29
N ALA A 36 -5.86 1.23 7.35
CA ALA A 36 -6.65 0.05 7.70
C ALA A 36 -5.83 -1.02 8.46
N TYR A 37 -4.55 -1.21 8.12
CA TYR A 37 -3.68 -2.09 8.88
C TYR A 37 -3.37 -1.56 10.28
N GLN A 38 -3.14 -0.25 10.41
CA GLN A 38 -2.96 0.39 11.71
C GLN A 38 -4.19 0.23 12.60
N ALA A 39 -5.40 0.43 12.06
CA ALA A 39 -6.65 0.20 12.78
C ALA A 39 -6.83 -1.27 13.22
N ALA A 40 -6.21 -2.21 12.48
CA ALA A 40 -6.17 -3.62 12.84
C ALA A 40 -5.04 -3.99 13.83
N GLY A 41 -4.26 -3.01 14.31
CA GLY A 41 -3.20 -3.19 15.31
C GLY A 41 -1.79 -3.39 14.74
N VAL A 42 -1.55 -3.02 13.48
CA VAL A 42 -0.19 -3.04 12.90
C VAL A 42 0.54 -1.73 13.21
N ASP A 43 1.63 -1.81 13.96
CA ASP A 43 2.44 -0.62 14.35
C ASP A 43 3.61 -0.33 13.39
N LEU A 44 3.97 -1.28 12.52
CA LEU A 44 5.11 -1.15 11.61
C LEU A 44 4.83 -1.84 10.27
N VAL A 45 5.08 -1.11 9.17
CA VAL A 45 5.12 -1.65 7.81
C VAL A 45 6.57 -1.67 7.33
N LEU A 46 7.14 -2.86 7.13
CA LEU A 46 8.46 -3.02 6.50
C LEU A 46 8.29 -3.15 4.99
N GLY A 47 8.55 -2.06 4.25
CA GLY A 47 8.39 -2.00 2.79
C GLY A 47 9.64 -2.46 2.04
N GLY A 48 9.43 -3.21 0.95
CA GLY A 48 10.46 -3.57 -0.02
C GLY A 48 10.13 -2.99 -1.39
N PHE A 49 11.13 -2.45 -2.08
CA PHE A 49 11.00 -1.77 -3.37
C PHE A 49 11.97 -2.40 -4.37
N LEU A 50 11.54 -2.56 -5.63
CA LEU A 50 12.40 -3.14 -6.67
C LEU A 50 13.43 -2.11 -7.13
N HIS A 51 13.00 -0.87 -7.34
CA HIS A 51 13.85 0.26 -7.73
C HIS A 51 13.99 1.24 -6.57
N TYR A 52 14.59 0.76 -5.47
CA TYR A 52 14.54 1.42 -4.17
C TYR A 52 14.92 2.91 -4.16
N LEU A 53 15.93 3.34 -4.94
CA LEU A 53 16.38 4.74 -4.95
C LEU A 53 15.27 5.72 -5.36
N GLU A 54 14.52 5.38 -6.40
CA GLU A 54 13.45 6.24 -6.91
C GLU A 54 12.14 5.96 -6.16
N GLU A 55 11.81 4.69 -5.98
CA GLU A 55 10.51 4.29 -5.45
C GLU A 55 10.32 4.70 -3.98
N VAL A 56 11.37 4.66 -3.16
CA VAL A 56 11.29 5.13 -1.75
C VAL A 56 11.02 6.63 -1.71
N GLU A 57 11.67 7.42 -2.58
CA GLU A 57 11.44 8.86 -2.65
C GLU A 57 10.01 9.17 -3.12
N GLN A 58 9.53 8.48 -4.15
CA GLN A 58 8.17 8.64 -4.66
C GLN A 58 7.13 8.23 -3.61
N PHE A 59 7.34 7.12 -2.91
CA PHE A 59 6.50 6.67 -1.81
C PHE A 59 6.44 7.72 -0.70
N GLY A 60 7.60 8.25 -0.30
CA GLY A 60 7.70 9.30 0.71
C GLY A 60 6.97 10.59 0.31
N LYS A 61 7.07 11.00 -0.95
CA LYS A 61 6.44 12.22 -1.46
C LYS A 61 4.94 12.09 -1.73
N LYS A 62 4.47 10.91 -2.14
CA LYS A 62 3.10 10.73 -2.64
C LYS A 62 2.19 9.99 -1.67
N VAL A 63 2.69 9.04 -0.90
CA VAL A 63 1.87 8.18 -0.03
C VAL A 63 1.84 8.72 1.40
N LEU A 64 3.00 9.03 1.97
CA LEU A 64 3.08 9.42 3.38
C LEU A 64 2.23 10.65 3.74
N PRO A 65 2.16 11.73 2.95
CA PRO A 65 1.31 12.87 3.27
C PRO A 65 -0.16 12.48 3.41
N ILE A 66 -0.67 11.63 2.50
CA ILE A 66 -2.05 11.15 2.50
C ILE A 66 -2.32 10.30 3.75
N VAL A 67 -1.37 9.42 4.13
CA VAL A 67 -1.48 8.63 5.37
C VAL A 67 -1.63 9.56 6.57
N ARG A 68 -0.82 10.62 6.68
CA ARG A 68 -0.87 11.57 7.81
C ARG A 68 -2.17 12.36 7.85
N GLU A 69 -2.71 12.75 6.70
CA GLU A 69 -4.02 13.40 6.63
C GLU A 69 -5.14 12.48 7.11
N LEU A 70 -5.14 11.22 6.66
CA LEU A 70 -6.13 10.23 7.08
C LEU A 70 -6.02 9.89 8.58
N GLU A 71 -4.81 9.72 9.12
CA GLU A 71 -4.59 9.55 10.56
C GLU A 71 -5.14 10.72 11.37
N ALA A 72 -4.90 11.96 10.90
CA ALA A 72 -5.41 13.17 11.55
C ALA A 72 -6.94 13.26 11.48
N ASP A 73 -7.55 12.86 10.37
CA ASP A 73 -8.99 12.75 10.22
C ASP A 73 -9.61 11.76 11.20
N GLU A 74 -9.03 10.57 11.35
CA GLU A 74 -9.50 9.57 12.30
C GLU A 74 -9.35 10.05 13.75
N ALA A 75 -8.23 10.71 14.08
CA ALA A 75 -8.04 11.32 15.39
C ALA A 75 -9.06 12.42 15.69
N ARG A 76 -9.42 13.25 14.70
CA ARG A 76 -10.48 14.28 14.85
C ARG A 76 -11.86 13.69 15.07
N LYS A 77 -12.18 12.54 14.45
CA LYS A 77 -13.48 11.86 14.63
C LYS A 77 -13.59 11.16 15.98
N ALA A 78 -12.46 10.75 16.56
CA ALA A 78 -12.41 10.07 17.85
C ALA A 78 -12.45 11.01 19.06
N ALA A 79 -12.24 12.32 18.84
CA ALA A 79 -12.29 13.38 19.86
C ALA A 79 -13.71 13.95 20.03
#